data_AF-A0A6J7SGL2-F1
#
_entry.id   AF-A0A6J7SGL2-F1
#
_cell.length_a   1.000
_cell.length_b   1.000
_cell.length_c   1.000
_cell.angle_alpha   90.00
_cell.angle_beta   90.00
_cell.angle_gamma   90.00
#
_symmetry.space_group_name_H-M   'P 1'
#
loop_
_entity.id
_entity.type
_entity.pdbx_description
1 polymer ?
#
loop_
_entity_poly.entity_id
_entity_poly.type
_entity_poly.pdbx_seq_one_letter_code
_entity_poly.pdbx_strand_id
1 'polypeptide(L)'
;MKKALLVLGAAVLSGVLLAIALIGANRHAANEAQAEVAPFYETPAVIPSTPGTLIRTEPLGVTVPGATTYRMLYSSQRPDGSMAVSSGMLFVPIAPAPAGGRPIVAWAHGTIGQGDSCAPSRSGNSLGDTANWLNQMISLGWVVTATDYTGLGTAGPNLYLVAKAEVSDVVNSVRAARQLPGINASNRYVVWGHSQGGHSSLWSGHLAPKLAPELKLLGVAAAAPAANLNLIVGAQWSGLIGWGIGPEVADSWPLVNPALKLQGVVSEAGINNVDSIAQECLSSKKLLVQLLVRKSLGQSFFEVNPINNPLWKAMGESETPPPLPASMPVFVGQSTADEVVLAWPNAILQNQWCKAGSTINTLWVGEVSHQLTAETIGPDVVRWINDRFAGRPALRTCDLAPPVSPPAGS
;
A
#
# COMPACT_ATOMS: atom_id res chain seq x y z
N MET A 1 -23.54 18.46 49.83
CA MET A 1 -22.86 17.32 49.18
C MET A 1 -23.76 16.47 48.28
N LYS A 2 -24.89 15.89 48.74
CA LYS A 2 -25.74 15.02 47.90
C LYS A 2 -26.26 15.66 46.60
N LYS A 3 -26.72 16.92 46.63
CA LYS A 3 -27.17 17.65 45.43
C LYS A 3 -26.04 17.89 44.41
N ALA A 4 -24.81 18.15 44.88
CA ALA A 4 -23.66 18.35 44.00
C ALA A 4 -23.21 17.05 43.32
N LEU A 5 -23.25 15.90 44.02
CA LEU A 5 -22.99 14.59 43.42
C LEU A 5 -24.06 14.19 42.39
N LEU A 6 -25.33 14.50 42.65
CA LEU A 6 -26.43 14.23 41.70
C LEU A 6 -26.31 15.08 40.42
N VAL A 7 -25.93 16.35 40.54
CA VAL A 7 -25.69 17.25 39.40
C VAL A 7 -24.45 16.81 38.60
N LEU A 8 -23.36 16.41 39.27
CA LEU A 8 -22.20 15.83 38.59
C LEU A 8 -22.55 14.51 37.87
N GLY A 9 -23.30 13.62 38.52
CA GLY A 9 -23.73 12.36 37.92
C GLY A 9 -24.63 12.53 36.69
N ALA A 10 -25.56 13.49 36.74
CA ALA A 10 -26.43 13.81 35.60
C ALA A 10 -25.65 14.45 34.43
N ALA A 11 -24.67 15.32 34.72
CA ALA A 11 -23.81 15.92 33.70
C ALA A 11 -22.89 14.90 33.03
N VAL A 12 -22.31 13.97 33.80
CA VAL A 12 -21.49 12.88 33.27
C VAL A 12 -22.33 11.93 32.42
N LEU A 13 -23.53 11.54 32.89
CA LEU A 13 -24.43 10.68 32.12
C LEU A 13 -24.88 11.34 30.81
N SER A 14 -25.21 12.63 30.84
CA SER A 14 -25.58 13.40 29.64
C SER A 14 -24.42 13.50 28.65
N GLY A 15 -23.20 13.72 29.14
CA GLY A 15 -21.99 13.72 28.30
C GLY A 15 -21.70 12.35 27.67
N VAL A 16 -21.90 11.26 28.41
CA VAL A 16 -21.75 9.89 27.90
C VAL A 16 -22.81 9.59 26.84
N LEU A 17 -24.07 9.94 27.07
CA LEU A 17 -25.15 9.75 26.09
C LEU A 17 -24.91 10.55 24.81
N LEU A 18 -24.44 11.79 24.93
CA LEU A 18 -24.08 12.62 23.78
C LEU A 18 -22.90 12.02 22.99
N ALA A 19 -21.87 11.52 23.67
CA ALA A 19 -20.74 10.86 23.04
C ALA A 19 -21.16 9.56 22.31
N ILE A 20 -22.03 8.75 22.92
CA ILE A 20 -22.60 7.55 22.29
C ILE A 20 -23.42 7.93 21.05
N ALA A 21 -24.25 8.97 21.14
CA ALA A 21 -25.05 9.46 20.01
C ALA A 21 -24.16 9.95 18.87
N LEU A 22 -23.10 10.71 19.15
CA LEU A 22 -22.14 11.19 18.15
C LEU A 22 -21.37 10.04 17.49
N ILE A 23 -20.92 9.04 18.26
CA ILE A 23 -20.26 7.84 17.72
C ILE A 23 -21.24 7.05 16.85
N GLY A 24 -22.50 6.91 17.30
CA GLY A 24 -23.57 6.25 16.56
C GLY A 24 -23.86 6.93 15.23
N ALA A 25 -24.00 8.26 15.23
CA ALA A 25 -24.23 9.06 14.04
C ALA A 25 -23.07 8.95 13.03
N ASN A 26 -21.82 9.04 13.50
CA ASN A 26 -20.64 8.89 12.64
C ASN A 26 -20.55 7.49 12.01
N ARG A 27 -20.88 6.44 12.77
CA ARG A 27 -20.93 5.06 12.24
C ARG A 27 -22.04 4.90 11.22
N HIS A 28 -23.21 5.48 11.48
CA HIS A 28 -24.32 5.43 10.54
C HIS A 28 -23.97 6.10 9.22
N ALA A 29 -23.43 7.32 9.26
CA ALA A 29 -23.00 8.03 8.06
C ALA A 29 -21.90 7.28 7.28
N ALA A 30 -20.92 6.68 7.97
CA ALA A 30 -19.90 5.86 7.33
C ALA A 30 -20.50 4.62 6.64
N ASN A 31 -21.46 3.95 7.29
CA ASN A 31 -22.14 2.79 6.73
C ASN A 31 -23.01 3.16 5.52
N GLU A 32 -23.73 4.28 5.58
CA GLU A 32 -24.51 4.78 4.44
C GLU A 32 -23.62 5.10 3.25
N ALA A 33 -22.51 5.81 3.47
CA ALA A 33 -21.54 6.11 2.41
C ALA A 33 -20.95 4.83 1.78
N GLN A 34 -20.67 3.80 2.59
CA GLN A 34 -20.22 2.51 2.05
C GLN A 34 -21.32 1.77 1.28
N ALA A 35 -22.57 1.84 1.74
CA ALA A 35 -23.70 1.21 1.07
C ALA A 35 -24.01 1.89 -0.27
N GLU A 36 -23.85 3.21 -0.35
CA GLU A 36 -24.06 3.98 -1.58
C GLU A 36 -23.10 3.56 -2.70
N VAL A 37 -21.83 3.32 -2.36
CA VAL A 37 -20.81 2.93 -3.36
C VAL A 37 -20.75 1.42 -3.60
N ALA A 38 -21.31 0.59 -2.72
CA ALA A 38 -21.21 -0.87 -2.79
C ALA A 38 -21.60 -1.50 -4.15
N PRO A 39 -22.68 -1.06 -4.84
CA PRO A 39 -23.05 -1.61 -6.14
C PRO A 39 -21.95 -1.49 -7.21
N PHE A 40 -21.10 -0.47 -7.13
CA PHE A 40 -19.96 -0.31 -8.04
C PHE A 40 -18.93 -1.44 -7.89
N TYR A 41 -18.79 -2.05 -6.72
CA TYR A 41 -17.77 -3.05 -6.42
C TYR A 41 -18.22 -4.49 -6.62
N GLU A 42 -19.50 -4.71 -6.96
CA GLU A 42 -20.06 -6.05 -7.15
C GLU A 42 -19.35 -6.82 -8.27
N THR A 43 -18.75 -7.96 -7.98
CA THR A 43 -18.06 -8.73 -9.03
C THR A 43 -19.03 -9.07 -10.17
N PRO A 44 -18.70 -8.78 -11.45
CA PRO A 44 -19.57 -9.12 -12.55
C PRO A 44 -19.75 -10.64 -12.64
N ALA A 45 -20.90 -11.09 -13.12
CA ALA A 45 -21.21 -12.51 -13.26
C ALA A 45 -20.17 -13.28 -14.08
N VAL A 46 -19.54 -12.61 -15.06
CA VAL A 46 -18.40 -13.12 -15.82
C VAL A 46 -17.27 -12.11 -15.73
N ILE A 47 -16.18 -12.51 -15.08
CA ILE A 47 -14.95 -11.71 -15.06
C ILE A 47 -14.28 -11.83 -16.44
N PRO A 48 -13.90 -10.73 -17.10
CA PRO A 48 -13.15 -10.78 -18.35
C PRO A 48 -11.91 -11.68 -18.23
N SER A 49 -11.66 -12.52 -19.24
CA SER A 49 -10.53 -13.46 -19.24
C SER A 49 -9.19 -12.82 -19.58
N THR A 50 -9.19 -11.57 -20.05
CA THR A 50 -7.98 -10.81 -20.37
C THR A 50 -7.62 -9.91 -19.18
N PRO A 51 -6.51 -10.15 -18.47
CA PRO A 51 -6.08 -9.30 -17.36
C PRO A 51 -5.92 -7.83 -17.79
N GLY A 52 -6.34 -6.92 -16.91
CA GLY A 52 -6.35 -5.49 -17.16
C GLY A 52 -7.53 -4.99 -17.99
N THR A 53 -8.55 -5.80 -18.32
CA THR A 53 -9.77 -5.31 -18.96
C THR A 53 -10.51 -4.34 -18.04
N LEU A 54 -10.81 -3.14 -18.54
CA LEU A 54 -11.64 -2.17 -17.83
C LEU A 54 -13.09 -2.66 -17.82
N ILE A 55 -13.64 -2.90 -16.64
CA ILE A 55 -15.01 -3.42 -16.46
C ILE A 55 -15.99 -2.26 -16.41
N ARG A 56 -15.69 -1.24 -15.61
CA ARG A 56 -16.52 -0.03 -15.46
C ARG A 56 -15.77 1.11 -14.80
N THR A 57 -16.32 2.31 -14.96
CA THR A 57 -15.84 3.55 -14.35
C THR A 57 -16.99 4.42 -13.93
N GLU A 58 -16.80 5.19 -12.86
CA GLU A 58 -17.71 6.26 -12.45
C GLU A 58 -16.90 7.42 -11.85
N PRO A 59 -17.47 8.63 -11.72
CA PRO A 59 -16.80 9.72 -11.02
C PRO A 59 -16.40 9.33 -9.60
N LEU A 60 -15.17 9.64 -9.19
CA LEU A 60 -14.69 9.30 -7.84
C LEU A 60 -15.38 10.14 -6.75
N GLY A 61 -15.86 11.34 -7.09
CA GLY A 61 -16.42 12.30 -6.13
C GLY A 61 -15.37 13.11 -5.37
N VAL A 62 -14.10 13.05 -5.80
CA VAL A 62 -12.97 13.77 -5.20
C VAL A 62 -12.42 14.81 -6.18
N THR A 63 -12.32 16.06 -5.74
CA THR A 63 -11.77 17.15 -6.56
C THR A 63 -10.24 17.16 -6.52
N VAL A 64 -9.61 17.03 -7.69
CA VAL A 64 -8.17 17.19 -7.88
C VAL A 64 -7.95 18.30 -8.93
N PRO A 65 -7.31 19.43 -8.58
CA PRO A 65 -7.07 20.53 -9.51
C PRO A 65 -6.47 20.08 -10.84
N GLY A 66 -7.15 20.43 -11.95
CA GLY A 66 -6.69 20.10 -13.29
C GLY A 66 -6.89 18.65 -13.71
N ALA A 67 -7.63 17.84 -12.95
CA ALA A 67 -7.92 16.44 -13.29
C ALA A 67 -9.41 16.10 -13.26
N THR A 68 -9.80 15.17 -14.13
CA THR A 68 -11.01 14.36 -13.94
C THR A 68 -10.62 13.11 -13.15
N THR A 69 -11.42 12.78 -12.13
CA THR A 69 -11.14 11.67 -11.21
C THR A 69 -12.20 10.58 -11.36
N TYR A 70 -11.73 9.35 -11.54
CA TYR A 70 -12.58 8.19 -11.73
C TYR A 70 -12.27 7.16 -10.66
N ARG A 71 -13.32 6.52 -10.20
CA ARG A 71 -13.25 5.18 -9.65
C ARG A 71 -13.33 4.20 -10.82
N MET A 72 -12.50 3.16 -10.80
CA MET A 72 -12.46 2.14 -11.85
C MET A 72 -12.51 0.74 -11.24
N LEU A 73 -13.11 -0.18 -11.99
CA LEU A 73 -13.09 -1.61 -11.72
C LEU A 73 -12.50 -2.31 -12.92
N TYR A 74 -11.59 -3.25 -12.70
CA TYR A 74 -10.90 -3.94 -13.78
C TYR A 74 -10.55 -5.38 -13.40
N SER A 75 -10.45 -6.24 -14.41
CA SER A 75 -10.05 -7.64 -14.21
C SER A 75 -8.56 -7.71 -13.89
N SER A 76 -8.16 -8.54 -12.93
CA SER A 76 -6.77 -8.86 -12.63
C SER A 76 -6.58 -10.38 -12.54
N GLN A 77 -5.39 -10.82 -12.17
CA GLN A 77 -5.05 -12.24 -12.11
C GLN A 77 -4.35 -12.58 -10.78
N ARG A 78 -4.81 -13.65 -10.14
CA ARG A 78 -4.21 -14.20 -8.93
C ARG A 78 -2.90 -14.93 -9.23
N PRO A 79 -2.05 -15.21 -8.22
CA PRO A 79 -0.81 -15.95 -8.42
C PRO A 79 -0.98 -17.34 -9.06
N ASP A 80 -2.11 -18.01 -8.82
CA ASP A 80 -2.46 -19.32 -9.39
C ASP A 80 -2.99 -19.24 -10.84
N GLY A 81 -3.16 -18.04 -11.39
CA GLY A 81 -3.67 -17.79 -12.74
C GLY A 81 -5.18 -17.58 -12.83
N SER A 82 -5.93 -17.76 -11.73
CA SER A 82 -7.37 -17.47 -11.72
C SER A 82 -7.65 -15.98 -11.89
N MET A 83 -8.74 -15.66 -12.58
CA MET A 83 -9.17 -14.27 -12.77
C MET A 83 -9.83 -13.74 -11.49
N ALA A 84 -9.57 -12.49 -11.19
CA ALA A 84 -10.18 -11.77 -10.09
C ALA A 84 -10.49 -10.34 -10.51
N VAL A 85 -11.07 -9.56 -9.60
CA VAL A 85 -11.41 -8.16 -9.83
C VAL A 85 -10.67 -7.32 -8.81
N SER A 86 -10.08 -6.22 -9.28
CA SER A 86 -9.58 -5.16 -8.42
C SER A 86 -10.27 -3.86 -8.78
N SER A 87 -10.45 -3.01 -7.77
CA SER A 87 -10.84 -1.62 -7.94
C SER A 87 -9.63 -0.70 -7.84
N GLY A 88 -9.86 0.57 -8.15
CA GLY A 88 -8.87 1.60 -7.96
C GLY A 88 -9.37 2.96 -8.41
N MET A 89 -8.44 3.91 -8.42
CA MET A 89 -8.67 5.27 -8.86
C MET A 89 -7.85 5.59 -10.10
N LEU A 90 -8.37 6.52 -10.90
CA LEU A 90 -7.73 7.02 -12.10
C LEU A 90 -7.87 8.54 -12.12
N PHE A 91 -6.75 9.24 -12.20
CA PHE A 91 -6.66 10.69 -12.24
C PHE A 91 -6.13 11.11 -13.61
N VAL A 92 -6.95 11.84 -14.36
CA VAL A 92 -6.70 12.17 -15.77
C VAL A 92 -6.58 13.68 -15.92
N PRO A 93 -5.44 14.22 -16.39
CA PRO A 93 -5.30 15.65 -16.63
C PRO A 93 -6.27 16.15 -17.69
N ILE A 94 -6.88 17.31 -17.46
CA ILE A 94 -7.80 17.96 -18.41
C ILE A 94 -7.08 18.76 -19.51
N ALA A 95 -5.82 19.11 -19.29
CA ALA A 95 -4.99 19.77 -20.30
C ALA A 95 -4.78 18.85 -21.52
N PRO A 96 -4.65 19.37 -22.77
CA PRO A 96 -4.49 18.54 -23.97
C PRO A 96 -3.37 17.48 -23.82
N ALA A 97 -3.61 16.27 -24.36
CA ALA A 97 -2.61 15.21 -24.32
C ALA A 97 -1.39 15.56 -25.20
N PRO A 98 -0.16 15.29 -24.74
CA PRO A 98 1.04 15.53 -25.54
C PRO A 98 1.13 14.57 -26.73
N ALA A 99 1.97 14.91 -27.72
CA ALA A 99 2.33 14.00 -28.79
C ALA A 99 2.96 12.71 -28.23
N GLY A 100 2.43 11.55 -28.63
CA GLY A 100 2.83 10.24 -28.08
C GLY A 100 2.01 9.75 -26.87
N GLY A 101 1.03 10.54 -26.42
CA GLY A 101 0.12 10.17 -25.34
C GLY A 101 0.68 10.46 -23.95
N ARG A 102 -0.20 10.38 -22.94
CA ARG A 102 0.13 10.67 -21.54
C ARG A 102 0.93 9.51 -20.94
N PRO A 103 2.13 9.72 -20.38
CA PRO A 103 2.76 8.70 -19.57
C PRO A 103 1.92 8.42 -18.30
N ILE A 104 2.08 7.22 -17.75
CA ILE A 104 1.30 6.76 -16.60
C ILE A 104 2.20 6.62 -15.37
N VAL A 105 1.76 7.10 -14.22
CA VAL A 105 2.31 6.71 -12.92
C VAL A 105 1.34 5.72 -12.28
N ALA A 106 1.83 4.53 -11.94
CA ALA A 106 1.08 3.54 -11.20
C ALA A 106 1.43 3.66 -9.71
N TRP A 107 0.54 4.26 -8.94
CA TRP A 107 0.64 4.40 -7.49
C TRP A 107 0.18 3.10 -6.80
N ALA A 108 1.06 2.57 -5.95
CA ALA A 108 0.82 1.42 -5.10
C ALA A 108 0.79 1.91 -3.64
N HIS A 109 -0.37 1.85 -2.99
CA HIS A 109 -0.52 2.36 -1.62
C HIS A 109 0.14 1.43 -0.59
N GLY A 110 0.45 1.99 0.59
CA GLY A 110 0.93 1.24 1.75
C GLY A 110 -0.18 0.44 2.45
N THR A 111 0.17 -0.23 3.55
CA THR A 111 -0.79 -1.03 4.30
C THR A 111 -1.91 -0.15 4.86
N ILE A 112 -3.16 -0.56 4.65
CA ILE A 112 -4.35 0.19 5.07
C ILE A 112 -5.39 -0.65 5.80
N GLY A 113 -5.21 -1.97 5.84
CA GLY A 113 -6.20 -2.96 6.27
C GLY A 113 -6.78 -3.74 5.08
N GLN A 114 -7.41 -4.88 5.37
CA GLN A 114 -8.06 -5.78 4.41
C GLN A 114 -9.58 -5.65 4.34
N GLY A 115 -10.16 -4.75 5.14
CA GLY A 115 -11.58 -4.45 5.08
C GLY A 115 -11.99 -3.71 3.81
N ASP A 116 -13.20 -3.98 3.34
CA ASP A 116 -13.78 -3.33 2.17
C ASP A 116 -13.71 -1.80 2.23
N SER A 117 -14.06 -1.21 3.38
CA SER A 117 -14.04 0.25 3.57
C SER A 117 -12.64 0.86 3.60
N CYS A 118 -11.60 0.02 3.68
CA CYS A 118 -10.21 0.47 3.73
C CYS A 118 -9.68 0.78 2.34
N ALA A 119 -10.19 0.11 1.30
CA ALA A 119 -9.80 0.33 -0.09
C ALA A 119 -9.80 1.84 -0.42
N PRO A 120 -8.70 2.42 -0.94
CA PRO A 120 -8.60 3.87 -1.12
C PRO A 120 -9.73 4.43 -1.98
N SER A 121 -10.14 3.72 -3.04
CA SER A 121 -11.23 4.14 -3.91
C SER A 121 -12.64 4.11 -3.26
N ARG A 122 -12.79 3.38 -2.14
CA ARG A 122 -14.00 3.32 -1.28
C ARG A 122 -13.94 4.27 -0.10
N SER A 123 -12.74 4.65 0.31
CA SER A 123 -12.53 5.40 1.54
C SER A 123 -12.99 6.86 1.42
N GLY A 124 -13.43 7.45 2.54
CA GLY A 124 -13.75 8.88 2.61
C GLY A 124 -12.53 9.80 2.53
N ASN A 125 -11.31 9.25 2.59
CA ASN A 125 -10.05 9.96 2.40
C ASN A 125 -9.26 9.33 1.23
N SER A 126 -9.86 9.32 0.04
CA SER A 126 -9.32 8.57 -1.11
C SER A 126 -7.95 9.04 -1.58
N LEU A 127 -7.57 10.29 -1.29
CA LEU A 127 -6.25 10.80 -1.67
C LEU A 127 -5.13 10.33 -0.75
N GLY A 128 -5.40 9.95 0.51
CA GLY A 128 -4.40 9.43 1.43
C GLY A 128 -3.07 10.22 1.40
N ASP A 129 -1.96 9.51 1.20
CA ASP A 129 -0.60 10.03 1.11
C ASP A 129 -0.22 10.58 -0.28
N THR A 130 -1.21 10.77 -1.17
CA THR A 130 -1.00 11.33 -2.53
C THR A 130 -1.16 12.85 -2.61
N ALA A 131 -1.74 13.47 -1.61
CA ALA A 131 -2.25 14.84 -1.67
C ALA A 131 -1.19 15.90 -2.05
N ASN A 132 0.05 15.75 -1.60
CA ASN A 132 1.10 16.78 -1.76
C ASN A 132 1.82 16.75 -3.13
N TRP A 133 1.63 15.71 -3.91
CA TRP A 133 2.36 15.49 -5.16
C TRP A 133 1.47 15.15 -6.34
N LEU A 134 0.24 14.68 -6.13
CA LEU A 134 -0.67 14.29 -7.21
C LEU A 134 -0.91 15.46 -8.17
N ASN A 135 -1.16 16.66 -7.65
CA ASN A 135 -1.35 17.86 -8.45
C ASN A 135 -0.13 18.20 -9.33
N GLN A 136 1.09 17.87 -8.87
CA GLN A 136 2.31 18.07 -9.67
C GLN A 136 2.38 17.09 -10.84
N MET A 137 1.99 15.82 -10.62
CA MET A 137 1.90 14.84 -11.71
C MET A 137 0.83 15.22 -12.73
N ILE A 138 -0.31 15.71 -12.26
CA ILE A 138 -1.40 16.18 -13.12
C ILE A 138 -0.97 17.40 -13.95
N SER A 139 -0.27 18.37 -13.34
CA SER A 139 0.20 19.56 -14.07
C SER A 139 1.29 19.23 -15.10
N LEU A 140 2.04 18.15 -14.91
CA LEU A 140 2.99 17.60 -15.88
C LEU A 140 2.32 16.75 -16.99
N GLY A 141 0.99 16.62 -16.95
CA GLY A 141 0.20 15.95 -17.98
C GLY A 141 0.19 14.42 -17.88
N TRP A 142 0.55 13.86 -16.72
CA TRP A 142 0.62 12.42 -16.48
C TRP A 142 -0.72 11.87 -16.01
N VAL A 143 -1.06 10.67 -16.46
CA VAL A 143 -2.16 9.90 -15.87
C VAL A 143 -1.64 9.23 -14.60
N VAL A 144 -2.42 9.26 -13.53
CA VAL A 144 -2.10 8.51 -12.31
C VAL A 144 -3.16 7.43 -12.11
N THR A 145 -2.72 6.18 -11.99
CA THR A 145 -3.58 5.08 -11.52
C THR A 145 -3.21 4.77 -10.08
N ALA A 146 -4.19 4.43 -9.25
CA ALA A 146 -3.96 3.95 -7.89
C ALA A 146 -4.82 2.70 -7.67
N THR A 147 -4.21 1.53 -7.67
CA THR A 147 -4.95 0.28 -7.44
C THR A 147 -5.26 0.11 -5.96
N ASP A 148 -6.40 -0.52 -5.65
CA ASP A 148 -6.70 -0.96 -4.28
C ASP A 148 -6.12 -2.35 -3.95
N TYR A 149 -5.60 -3.09 -4.93
CA TYR A 149 -5.34 -4.54 -4.89
C TYR A 149 -6.60 -5.42 -4.94
N THR A 150 -6.46 -6.62 -5.49
CA THR A 150 -7.56 -7.58 -5.61
C THR A 150 -7.99 -8.07 -4.23
N GLY A 151 -9.29 -8.14 -3.98
CA GLY A 151 -9.85 -8.59 -2.70
C GLY A 151 -9.89 -7.50 -1.61
N LEU A 152 -9.39 -6.31 -1.92
CA LEU A 152 -9.55 -5.13 -1.07
C LEU A 152 -10.66 -4.26 -1.66
N GLY A 153 -11.82 -4.20 -0.97
CA GLY A 153 -13.00 -3.51 -1.49
C GLY A 153 -13.75 -4.28 -2.57
N THR A 154 -13.28 -5.47 -2.94
CA THR A 154 -13.84 -6.37 -3.96
C THR A 154 -13.86 -7.80 -3.43
N ALA A 155 -14.59 -8.72 -4.08
CA ALA A 155 -14.77 -10.07 -3.57
C ALA A 155 -13.47 -10.89 -3.50
N GLY A 156 -13.37 -11.73 -2.46
CA GLY A 156 -12.25 -12.63 -2.22
C GLY A 156 -11.17 -12.02 -1.32
N PRO A 157 -10.14 -12.80 -0.93
CA PRO A 157 -9.12 -12.33 -0.01
C PRO A 157 -8.14 -11.36 -0.67
N ASN A 158 -7.55 -10.46 0.10
CA ASN A 158 -6.37 -9.71 -0.34
C ASN A 158 -5.09 -10.53 -0.06
N LEU A 159 -4.12 -10.47 -0.96
CA LEU A 159 -2.84 -11.19 -0.79
C LEU A 159 -1.74 -10.20 -0.44
N TYR A 160 -1.75 -9.77 0.82
CA TYR A 160 -0.79 -8.84 1.41
C TYR A 160 0.66 -9.35 1.30
N LEU A 161 1.57 -8.52 0.76
CA LEU A 161 2.99 -8.82 0.55
C LEU A 161 3.23 -10.13 -0.21
N VAL A 162 2.39 -10.38 -1.22
CA VAL A 162 2.61 -11.43 -2.22
C VAL A 162 2.93 -10.76 -3.55
N ALA A 163 4.20 -10.76 -3.93
CA ALA A 163 4.75 -9.99 -5.03
C ALA A 163 3.97 -10.18 -6.34
N LYS A 164 3.67 -11.43 -6.71
CA LYS A 164 2.97 -11.73 -7.95
C LYS A 164 1.54 -11.19 -7.96
N ALA A 165 0.84 -11.18 -6.81
CA ALA A 165 -0.50 -10.64 -6.72
C ALA A 165 -0.47 -9.11 -6.86
N GLU A 166 0.32 -8.43 -6.03
CA GLU A 166 0.40 -6.96 -6.01
C GLU A 166 0.88 -6.39 -7.35
N VAL A 167 1.91 -6.97 -7.96
CA VAL A 167 2.41 -6.50 -9.27
C VAL A 167 1.37 -6.74 -10.37
N SER A 168 0.63 -7.85 -10.31
CA SER A 168 -0.43 -8.11 -11.31
C SER A 168 -1.49 -7.03 -11.26
N ASP A 169 -1.93 -6.62 -10.07
CA ASP A 169 -2.88 -5.53 -9.89
C ASP A 169 -2.32 -4.19 -10.39
N VAL A 170 -1.09 -3.85 -10.03
CA VAL A 170 -0.41 -2.62 -10.48
C VAL A 170 -0.30 -2.55 -12.01
N VAL A 171 0.12 -3.61 -12.71
CA VAL A 171 0.22 -3.55 -14.18
C VAL A 171 -1.14 -3.57 -14.85
N ASN A 172 -2.13 -4.24 -14.25
CA ASN A 172 -3.48 -4.31 -14.79
C ASN A 172 -4.24 -3.01 -14.60
N SER A 173 -3.95 -2.19 -13.57
CA SER A 173 -4.48 -0.83 -13.45
C SER A 173 -4.01 0.06 -14.61
N VAL A 174 -2.75 -0.09 -15.03
CA VAL A 174 -2.18 0.63 -16.19
C VAL A 174 -2.86 0.21 -17.48
N ARG A 175 -3.10 -1.11 -17.68
CA ARG A 175 -3.86 -1.63 -18.83
C ARG A 175 -5.29 -1.10 -18.88
N ALA A 176 -5.97 -1.07 -17.73
CA ALA A 176 -7.34 -0.61 -17.62
C ALA A 176 -7.45 0.89 -17.94
N ALA A 177 -6.54 1.70 -17.40
CA ALA A 177 -6.49 3.14 -17.69
C ALA A 177 -6.38 3.42 -19.20
N ARG A 178 -5.55 2.65 -19.92
CA ARG A 178 -5.36 2.82 -21.37
C ARG A 178 -6.61 2.51 -22.20
N GLN A 179 -7.60 1.83 -21.63
CA GLN A 179 -8.87 1.54 -22.31
C GLN A 179 -9.91 2.65 -22.14
N LEU A 180 -9.69 3.62 -21.24
CA LEU A 180 -10.63 4.71 -21.05
C LEU A 180 -10.62 5.65 -22.29
N PRO A 181 -11.75 5.84 -22.98
CA PRO A 181 -11.78 6.64 -24.20
C PRO A 181 -11.38 8.10 -23.98
N GLY A 182 -10.68 8.68 -24.95
CA GLY A 182 -10.35 10.11 -24.97
C GLY A 182 -9.19 10.55 -24.07
N ILE A 183 -8.64 9.69 -23.20
CA ILE A 183 -7.55 10.10 -22.30
C ILE A 183 -6.17 10.07 -22.97
N ASN A 184 -6.04 9.33 -24.08
CA ASN A 184 -4.80 9.15 -24.85
C ASN A 184 -3.60 8.72 -23.99
N ALA A 185 -3.78 7.70 -23.14
CA ALA A 185 -2.70 7.20 -22.30
C ALA A 185 -1.73 6.32 -23.10
N SER A 186 -0.43 6.61 -22.96
CA SER A 186 0.66 5.89 -23.61
C SER A 186 0.88 4.51 -22.97
N ASN A 187 1.79 3.71 -23.52
CA ASN A 187 2.25 2.46 -22.90
C ASN A 187 3.45 2.65 -21.96
N ARG A 188 3.93 3.88 -21.77
CA ARG A 188 5.11 4.19 -20.93
C ARG A 188 4.65 4.50 -19.52
N TYR A 189 5.26 3.84 -18.54
CA TYR A 189 4.88 4.03 -17.14
C TYR A 189 6.04 3.89 -16.16
N VAL A 190 5.81 4.40 -14.95
CA VAL A 190 6.66 4.21 -13.77
C VAL A 190 5.77 3.72 -12.64
N VAL A 191 6.27 2.80 -11.82
CA VAL A 191 5.59 2.41 -10.57
C VAL A 191 6.17 3.21 -9.42
N TRP A 192 5.29 3.70 -8.56
CA TRP A 192 5.67 4.36 -7.33
C TRP A 192 4.83 3.82 -6.18
N GLY A 193 5.43 3.53 -5.04
CA GLY A 193 4.65 3.14 -3.87
C GLY A 193 5.33 3.40 -2.55
N HIS A 194 4.58 3.17 -1.48
CA HIS A 194 5.00 3.42 -0.09
C HIS A 194 4.78 2.19 0.78
N SER A 195 5.72 1.85 1.67
CA SER A 195 5.56 0.75 2.63
C SER A 195 5.29 -0.59 1.92
N GLN A 196 4.11 -1.21 2.08
CA GLN A 196 3.64 -2.32 1.25
C GLN A 196 3.68 -2.00 -0.26
N GLY A 197 3.20 -0.84 -0.67
CA GLY A 197 3.30 -0.40 -2.06
C GLY A 197 4.74 -0.16 -2.51
N GLY A 198 5.65 0.11 -1.58
CA GLY A 198 7.09 0.12 -1.83
C GLY A 198 7.62 -1.27 -2.17
N HIS A 199 7.16 -2.31 -1.46
CA HIS A 199 7.41 -3.71 -1.81
C HIS A 199 6.89 -4.04 -3.22
N SER A 200 5.62 -3.73 -3.51
CA SER A 200 5.01 -3.91 -4.83
C SER A 200 5.78 -3.16 -5.94
N SER A 201 6.21 -1.93 -5.68
CA SER A 201 6.99 -1.11 -6.61
C SER A 201 8.35 -1.76 -6.93
N LEU A 202 9.09 -2.22 -5.92
CA LEU A 202 10.38 -2.88 -6.14
C LEU A 202 10.22 -4.21 -6.90
N TRP A 203 9.22 -5.03 -6.56
CA TRP A 203 8.92 -6.26 -7.29
C TRP A 203 8.43 -6.01 -8.72
N SER A 204 7.75 -4.89 -8.97
CA SER A 204 7.35 -4.50 -10.33
C SER A 204 8.54 -4.39 -11.27
N GLY A 205 9.71 -3.97 -10.77
CA GLY A 205 10.95 -3.92 -11.55
C GLY A 205 11.40 -5.29 -12.10
N HIS A 206 11.01 -6.39 -11.43
CA HIS A 206 11.34 -7.76 -11.83
C HIS A 206 10.21 -8.44 -12.61
N LEU A 207 8.98 -8.30 -12.13
CA LEU A 207 7.86 -9.10 -12.62
C LEU A 207 7.09 -8.42 -13.77
N ALA A 208 7.02 -7.09 -13.77
CA ALA A 208 6.17 -6.37 -14.72
C ALA A 208 6.58 -6.57 -16.20
N PRO A 209 7.88 -6.60 -16.58
CA PRO A 209 8.25 -6.87 -17.97
C PRO A 209 7.76 -8.22 -18.51
N LYS A 210 7.55 -9.20 -17.62
CA LYS A 210 7.00 -10.53 -17.97
C LYS A 210 5.47 -10.53 -17.95
N LEU A 211 4.87 -9.88 -16.96
CA LEU A 211 3.40 -9.86 -16.79
C LEU A 211 2.71 -8.94 -17.81
N ALA A 212 3.38 -7.88 -18.25
CA ALA A 212 2.87 -6.89 -19.20
C ALA A 212 3.94 -6.43 -20.21
N PRO A 213 4.39 -7.32 -21.12
CA PRO A 213 5.45 -7.02 -22.08
C PRO A 213 5.07 -5.94 -23.10
N GLU A 214 3.78 -5.65 -23.28
CA GLU A 214 3.28 -4.57 -24.14
C GLU A 214 3.40 -3.17 -23.50
N LEU A 215 3.65 -3.12 -22.19
CA LEU A 215 3.89 -1.89 -21.43
C LEU A 215 5.40 -1.68 -21.23
N LYS A 216 5.83 -0.42 -21.27
CA LYS A 216 7.23 -0.04 -21.09
C LYS A 216 7.44 0.57 -19.71
N LEU A 217 7.90 -0.25 -18.76
CA LEU A 217 8.33 0.21 -17.44
C LEU A 217 9.65 0.99 -17.57
N LEU A 218 9.70 2.22 -17.06
CA LEU A 218 10.87 3.10 -17.16
C LEU A 218 11.68 3.24 -15.86
N GLY A 219 11.17 2.68 -14.77
CA GLY A 219 11.78 2.70 -13.46
C GLY A 219 10.75 2.44 -12.37
N VAL A 220 11.24 2.26 -11.14
CA VAL A 220 10.42 2.07 -9.94
C VAL A 220 10.87 3.00 -8.84
N ALA A 221 9.93 3.61 -8.13
CA ALA A 221 10.19 4.48 -6.98
C ALA A 221 9.52 3.91 -5.74
N ALA A 222 10.20 3.94 -4.60
CA ALA A 222 9.68 3.40 -3.36
C ALA A 222 9.98 4.32 -2.17
N ALA A 223 8.97 4.61 -1.37
CA ALA A 223 9.09 5.29 -0.08
C ALA A 223 9.01 4.25 1.04
N ALA A 224 9.93 4.30 2.01
CA ALA A 224 9.98 3.40 3.15
C ALA A 224 9.60 1.94 2.83
N PRO A 225 10.21 1.30 1.82
CA PRO A 225 9.69 0.05 1.28
C PRO A 225 9.85 -1.10 2.27
N ALA A 226 8.84 -1.97 2.33
CA ALA A 226 8.92 -3.27 3.00
C ALA A 226 9.79 -4.24 2.17
N ALA A 227 11.10 -3.98 2.08
CA ALA A 227 11.99 -4.63 1.13
C ALA A 227 12.93 -5.68 1.73
N ASN A 228 13.02 -5.75 3.06
CA ASN A 228 13.77 -6.77 3.79
C ASN A 228 12.87 -7.39 4.85
N LEU A 229 11.93 -8.25 4.42
CA LEU A 229 10.80 -8.67 5.25
C LEU A 229 11.24 -9.37 6.55
N ASN A 230 12.23 -10.25 6.49
CA ASN A 230 12.72 -10.93 7.69
C ASN A 230 13.41 -10.00 8.69
N LEU A 231 14.13 -8.99 8.21
CA LEU A 231 14.76 -8.00 9.10
C LEU A 231 13.71 -7.12 9.77
N ILE A 232 12.69 -6.69 9.00
CA ILE A 232 11.57 -5.88 9.50
C ILE A 232 10.76 -6.68 10.54
N VAL A 233 10.29 -7.88 10.17
CA VAL A 233 9.53 -8.76 11.07
C VAL A 233 10.35 -9.10 12.31
N GLY A 234 11.61 -9.49 12.13
CA GLY A 234 12.50 -9.86 13.21
C GLY A 234 12.70 -8.77 14.27
N ALA A 235 12.67 -7.50 13.85
CA ALA A 235 12.85 -6.36 14.73
C ALA A 235 11.57 -5.90 15.43
N GLN A 236 10.39 -6.21 14.90
CA GLN A 236 9.14 -5.57 15.32
C GLN A 236 7.98 -6.52 15.66
N TRP A 237 8.19 -7.83 15.56
CA TRP A 237 7.14 -8.86 15.77
C TRP A 237 6.42 -8.79 17.13
N SER A 238 7.08 -8.38 18.20
CA SER A 238 6.54 -8.48 19.57
C SER A 238 5.79 -7.25 20.06
N GLY A 239 5.79 -6.16 19.29
CA GLY A 239 5.24 -4.86 19.69
C GLY A 239 3.84 -4.55 19.14
N LEU A 240 3.46 -3.27 19.20
CA LEU A 240 2.23 -2.76 18.57
C LEU A 240 2.23 -2.98 17.06
N ILE A 241 3.40 -2.91 16.41
CA ILE A 241 3.53 -3.18 14.98
C ILE A 241 3.18 -4.64 14.67
N GLY A 242 3.59 -5.60 15.52
CA GLY A 242 3.18 -6.99 15.41
C GLY A 242 1.66 -7.17 15.42
N TRP A 243 0.94 -6.37 16.21
CA TRP A 243 -0.52 -6.36 16.21
C TRP A 243 -1.15 -5.63 15.01
N GLY A 244 -0.48 -4.63 14.43
CA GLY A 244 -0.98 -3.88 13.28
C GLY A 244 -0.74 -4.60 11.94
N ILE A 245 0.41 -5.27 11.79
CA ILE A 245 0.83 -5.89 10.52
C ILE A 245 0.73 -7.42 10.57
N GLY A 246 0.90 -8.02 11.75
CA GLY A 246 0.84 -9.47 11.90
C GLY A 246 -0.46 -10.12 11.39
N PRO A 247 -1.65 -9.56 11.67
CA PRO A 247 -2.92 -10.05 11.12
C PRO A 247 -2.94 -10.08 9.59
N GLU A 248 -2.41 -9.03 8.95
CA GLU A 248 -2.34 -8.93 7.48
C GLU A 248 -1.55 -10.08 6.86
N VAL A 249 -0.39 -10.38 7.47
CA VAL A 249 0.50 -11.48 7.06
C VAL A 249 -0.13 -12.84 7.38
N ALA A 250 -0.72 -12.99 8.57
CA ALA A 250 -1.31 -14.24 9.03
C ALA A 250 -2.58 -14.64 8.25
N ASP A 251 -3.33 -13.65 7.75
CA ASP A 251 -4.47 -13.89 6.86
C ASP A 251 -4.01 -14.22 5.43
N SER A 252 -3.01 -13.49 4.92
CA SER A 252 -2.56 -13.62 3.52
C SER A 252 -1.68 -14.84 3.23
N TRP A 253 -0.57 -15.01 3.97
CA TRP A 253 0.48 -15.96 3.57
C TRP A 253 0.03 -17.43 3.57
N PRO A 254 -0.79 -17.92 4.53
CA PRO A 254 -1.31 -19.28 4.47
C PRO A 254 -2.19 -19.58 3.25
N LEU A 255 -2.79 -18.57 2.61
CA LEU A 255 -3.59 -18.74 1.40
C LEU A 255 -2.74 -19.13 0.18
N VAL A 256 -1.49 -18.65 0.14
CA VAL A 256 -0.53 -18.99 -0.94
C VAL A 256 0.39 -20.14 -0.56
N ASN A 257 0.59 -20.36 0.73
CA ASN A 257 1.35 -21.50 1.23
C ASN A 257 0.64 -22.15 2.44
N PRO A 258 -0.26 -23.14 2.20
CA PRO A 258 -1.03 -23.79 3.26
C PRO A 258 -0.20 -24.57 4.29
N ALA A 259 1.11 -24.75 4.06
CA ALA A 259 2.03 -25.33 5.05
C ALA A 259 2.35 -24.34 6.19
N LEU A 260 2.14 -23.03 6.00
CA LEU A 260 2.26 -22.02 7.04
C LEU A 260 1.10 -22.14 8.02
N LYS A 261 1.32 -22.91 9.09
CA LYS A 261 0.37 -22.99 10.21
C LYS A 261 0.53 -21.78 11.12
N LEU A 262 -0.59 -21.27 11.61
CA LEU A 262 -0.59 -20.20 12.62
C LEU A 262 -0.18 -20.74 13.99
N GLN A 263 -0.57 -21.98 14.32
CA GLN A 263 -0.24 -22.60 15.60
C GLN A 263 1.28 -22.72 15.79
N GLY A 264 1.75 -22.29 16.97
CA GLY A 264 3.18 -22.26 17.30
C GLY A 264 3.95 -21.08 16.72
N VAL A 265 3.27 -20.13 16.06
CA VAL A 265 3.85 -18.86 15.57
C VAL A 265 3.01 -17.68 16.03
N VAL A 266 1.71 -17.71 15.75
CA VAL A 266 0.72 -16.74 16.21
C VAL A 266 0.19 -17.19 17.57
N SER A 267 0.06 -16.27 18.52
CA SER A 267 -0.47 -16.56 19.85
C SER A 267 -1.95 -16.95 19.77
N GLU A 268 -2.48 -17.58 20.81
CA GLU A 268 -3.93 -17.86 20.90
C GLU A 268 -4.77 -16.58 20.77
N ALA A 269 -4.32 -15.49 21.40
CA ALA A 269 -4.97 -14.18 21.28
C ALA A 269 -4.89 -13.65 19.84
N GLY A 270 -3.77 -13.87 19.13
CA GLY A 270 -3.62 -13.51 17.73
C GLY A 270 -4.55 -14.33 16.83
N ILE A 271 -4.54 -15.65 16.93
CA ILE A 271 -5.37 -16.59 16.16
C ILE A 271 -6.85 -16.22 16.30
N ASN A 272 -7.31 -15.97 17.52
CA ASN A 272 -8.71 -15.63 17.80
C ASN A 272 -9.13 -14.27 17.24
N ASN A 273 -8.21 -13.46 16.71
CA ASN A 273 -8.48 -12.09 16.27
C ASN A 273 -7.91 -11.73 14.89
N VAL A 274 -7.28 -12.65 14.16
CA VAL A 274 -6.67 -12.39 12.84
C VAL A 274 -7.65 -11.68 11.92
N ASP A 275 -8.75 -12.34 11.58
CA ASP A 275 -9.76 -11.81 10.65
C ASP A 275 -10.32 -10.48 11.14
N SER A 276 -10.68 -10.42 12.43
CA SER A 276 -11.31 -9.22 13.02
C SER A 276 -10.40 -7.99 12.99
N ILE A 277 -9.08 -8.17 13.04
CA ILE A 277 -8.12 -7.08 13.04
C ILE A 277 -7.70 -6.74 11.62
N ALA A 278 -7.42 -7.74 10.78
CA ALA A 278 -7.09 -7.52 9.37
C ALA A 278 -8.22 -6.78 8.64
N GLN A 279 -9.49 -7.04 8.98
CA GLN A 279 -10.63 -6.35 8.38
C GLN A 279 -10.82 -4.90 8.88
N GLU A 280 -10.06 -4.44 9.88
CA GLU A 280 -10.12 -3.06 10.36
C GLU A 280 -9.10 -2.17 9.63
N CYS A 281 -9.51 -0.95 9.30
CA CYS A 281 -8.57 -0.03 8.67
C CYS A 281 -7.52 0.43 9.68
N LEU A 282 -6.25 0.47 9.26
CA LEU A 282 -5.12 0.81 10.15
C LEU A 282 -5.21 2.23 10.73
N SER A 283 -5.88 3.14 10.03
CA SER A 283 -6.14 4.51 10.48
C SER A 283 -7.32 4.61 11.47
N SER A 284 -8.05 3.52 11.71
CA SER A 284 -9.25 3.56 12.54
C SER A 284 -8.91 3.74 14.02
N LYS A 285 -9.63 4.68 14.66
CA LYS A 285 -9.53 4.87 16.12
C LYS A 285 -9.94 3.61 16.89
N LYS A 286 -10.86 2.82 16.33
CA LYS A 286 -11.31 1.54 16.89
C LYS A 286 -10.13 0.58 17.01
N LEU A 287 -9.38 0.39 15.93
CA LEU A 287 -8.20 -0.47 15.96
C LEU A 287 -7.17 0.04 16.95
N LEU A 288 -6.82 1.33 16.92
CA LEU A 288 -5.84 1.90 17.86
C LEU A 288 -6.21 1.62 19.33
N VAL A 289 -7.48 1.84 19.71
CA VAL A 289 -7.96 1.54 21.06
C VAL A 289 -7.85 0.04 21.36
N GLN A 290 -8.25 -0.82 20.42
CA GLN A 290 -8.14 -2.27 20.58
C GLN A 290 -6.68 -2.69 20.81
N LEU A 291 -5.73 -2.18 20.03
CA LEU A 291 -4.31 -2.53 20.17
C LEU A 291 -3.72 -2.04 21.51
N LEU A 292 -4.09 -0.84 21.96
CA LEU A 292 -3.66 -0.30 23.26
C LEU A 292 -4.19 -1.13 24.43
N VAL A 293 -5.45 -1.57 24.37
CA VAL A 293 -6.03 -2.46 25.38
C VAL A 293 -5.32 -3.82 25.41
N ARG A 294 -5.04 -4.41 24.25
CA ARG A 294 -4.30 -5.69 24.19
C ARG A 294 -2.91 -5.56 24.78
N LYS A 295 -2.20 -4.47 24.45
CA LYS A 295 -0.92 -4.15 25.05
C LYS A 295 -1.03 -3.99 26.57
N SER A 296 -2.05 -3.31 27.10
CA SER A 296 -2.24 -3.16 28.55
C SER A 296 -2.59 -4.48 29.25
N LEU A 297 -3.18 -5.43 28.53
CA LEU A 297 -3.42 -6.81 28.99
C LEU A 297 -2.19 -7.73 28.85
N GLY A 298 -1.06 -7.22 28.36
CA GLY A 298 0.15 -8.01 28.15
C GLY A 298 0.06 -9.02 27.01
N GLN A 299 -0.91 -8.85 26.09
CA GLN A 299 -1.08 -9.75 24.95
C GLN A 299 -0.13 -9.41 23.81
N SER A 300 0.41 -10.43 23.16
CA SER A 300 1.16 -10.33 21.90
C SER A 300 0.36 -10.96 20.75
N PHE A 301 0.53 -10.46 19.53
CA PHE A 301 -0.06 -11.10 18.35
C PHE A 301 0.66 -12.41 18.01
N PHE A 302 1.98 -12.35 17.96
CA PHE A 302 2.85 -13.49 17.75
C PHE A 302 3.29 -14.08 19.10
N GLU A 303 3.36 -15.40 19.18
CA GLU A 303 3.88 -16.13 20.35
C GLU A 303 5.41 -16.22 20.31
N VAL A 304 5.97 -16.42 19.12
CA VAL A 304 7.41 -16.44 18.86
C VAL A 304 7.72 -15.51 17.70
N ASN A 305 8.99 -15.10 17.57
CA ASN A 305 9.44 -14.40 16.38
C ASN A 305 9.19 -15.28 15.14
N PRO A 306 8.37 -14.84 14.16
CA PRO A 306 8.05 -15.66 12.99
C PRO A 306 9.28 -16.14 12.23
N ILE A 307 10.38 -15.38 12.23
CA ILE A 307 11.62 -15.78 11.53
C ILE A 307 12.31 -16.98 12.19
N ASN A 308 11.93 -17.35 13.42
CA ASN A 308 12.45 -18.56 14.07
C ASN A 308 11.76 -19.83 13.54
N ASN A 309 10.60 -19.69 12.87
CA ASN A 309 9.96 -20.77 12.15
C ASN A 309 10.52 -20.84 10.72
N PRO A 310 11.13 -21.97 10.30
CA PRO A 310 11.78 -22.06 8.98
C PRO A 310 10.85 -21.80 7.79
N LEU A 311 9.58 -22.19 7.87
CA LEU A 311 8.63 -21.98 6.78
C LEU A 311 8.26 -20.50 6.65
N TRP A 312 8.01 -19.82 7.77
CA TRP A 312 7.70 -18.39 7.78
C TRP A 312 8.91 -17.55 7.35
N LYS A 313 10.11 -17.91 7.81
CA LYS A 313 11.37 -17.31 7.35
C LYS A 313 11.55 -17.46 5.84
N ALA A 314 11.32 -18.66 5.30
CA ALA A 314 11.43 -18.94 3.88
C ALA A 314 10.38 -18.18 3.05
N MET A 315 9.15 -18.04 3.56
CA MET A 315 8.12 -17.21 2.93
C MET A 315 8.56 -15.74 2.85
N GLY A 316 9.03 -15.17 3.97
CA GLY A 316 9.55 -13.80 4.00
C GLY A 316 10.78 -13.59 3.09
N GLU A 317 11.65 -14.59 2.95
CA GLU A 317 12.77 -14.55 1.98
C GLU A 317 12.27 -14.56 0.54
N SER A 318 11.29 -15.41 0.23
CA SER A 318 10.75 -15.55 -1.13
C SER A 318 10.02 -14.29 -1.61
N GLU A 319 9.43 -13.54 -0.69
CA GLU A 319 8.74 -12.27 -0.96
C GLU A 319 9.65 -11.04 -0.73
N THR A 320 10.94 -11.22 -0.42
CA THR A 320 11.90 -10.09 -0.36
C THR A 320 12.41 -9.75 -1.77
N PRO A 321 12.24 -8.51 -2.28
CA PRO A 321 12.72 -8.13 -3.60
C PRO A 321 14.26 -8.28 -3.74
N PRO A 322 14.76 -8.98 -4.75
CA PRO A 322 16.20 -9.05 -5.00
C PRO A 322 16.73 -7.77 -5.66
N PRO A 323 18.06 -7.53 -5.69
CA PRO A 323 18.65 -6.41 -6.41
C PRO A 323 18.20 -6.33 -7.87
N LEU A 324 17.79 -5.14 -8.31
CA LEU A 324 17.40 -4.90 -9.70
C LEU A 324 18.63 -4.73 -10.61
N PRO A 325 18.56 -5.13 -11.89
CA PRO A 325 19.66 -4.94 -12.83
C PRO A 325 19.92 -3.44 -13.09
N ALA A 326 21.14 -3.09 -13.50
CA ALA A 326 21.53 -1.70 -13.81
C ALA A 326 20.63 -1.01 -14.84
N SER A 327 19.99 -1.79 -15.72
CA SER A 327 19.05 -1.30 -16.75
C SER A 327 17.69 -0.90 -16.21
N MET A 328 17.35 -1.22 -14.96
CA MET A 328 16.10 -0.83 -14.30
C MET A 328 16.40 0.23 -13.23
N PRO A 329 16.16 1.52 -13.51
CA PRO A 329 16.32 2.59 -12.53
C PRO A 329 15.45 2.41 -11.29
N VAL A 330 16.03 2.65 -10.12
CA VAL A 330 15.33 2.56 -8.83
C VAL A 330 15.51 3.86 -8.05
N PHE A 331 14.43 4.40 -7.49
CA PHE A 331 14.48 5.40 -6.44
C PHE A 331 14.03 4.80 -5.11
N VAL A 332 14.80 4.96 -4.04
CA VAL A 332 14.42 4.56 -2.68
C VAL A 332 14.53 5.77 -1.76
N GLY A 333 13.41 6.23 -1.22
CA GLY A 333 13.38 7.23 -0.17
C GLY A 333 13.08 6.62 1.19
N GLN A 334 13.76 7.07 2.24
CA GLN A 334 13.59 6.55 3.60
C GLN A 334 13.78 7.68 4.63
N SER A 335 12.93 7.68 5.66
CA SER A 335 13.16 8.50 6.85
C SER A 335 14.04 7.78 7.85
N THR A 336 15.02 8.48 8.44
CA THR A 336 15.83 7.97 9.55
C THR A 336 15.05 7.87 10.86
N ALA A 337 13.90 8.54 10.95
CA ALA A 337 12.99 8.51 12.11
C ALA A 337 11.83 7.52 11.95
N ASP A 338 11.83 6.70 10.89
CA ASP A 338 10.79 5.72 10.62
C ASP A 338 10.71 4.65 11.73
N GLU A 339 9.54 4.56 12.34
CA GLU A 339 9.22 3.71 13.47
C GLU A 339 8.55 2.38 13.07
N VAL A 340 8.24 2.18 11.79
CA VAL A 340 7.56 0.98 11.27
C VAL A 340 8.52 0.23 10.35
N VAL A 341 8.82 0.76 9.18
CA VAL A 341 9.89 0.21 8.35
C VAL A 341 11.17 0.89 8.80
N LEU A 342 11.75 0.36 9.87
CA LEU A 342 12.98 0.90 10.45
C LEU A 342 13.99 1.25 9.36
N ALA A 343 14.76 2.31 9.54
CA ALA A 343 15.67 2.78 8.50
C ALA A 343 16.78 1.77 8.14
N TRP A 344 17.25 0.99 9.10
CA TRP A 344 18.47 0.19 8.96
C TRP A 344 18.37 -1.02 8.00
N PRO A 345 17.24 -1.75 7.85
CA PRO A 345 17.11 -2.78 6.81
C PRO A 345 17.19 -2.18 5.40
N ASN A 346 16.71 -0.94 5.20
CA ASN A 346 16.84 -0.26 3.91
C ASN A 346 18.25 0.34 3.69
N ALA A 347 19.01 0.60 4.76
CA ALA A 347 20.45 0.86 4.67
C ALA A 347 21.23 -0.39 4.20
N ILE A 348 20.87 -1.58 4.71
CA ILE A 348 21.40 -2.86 4.23
C ILE A 348 21.05 -3.07 2.75
N LEU A 349 19.79 -2.82 2.38
CA LEU A 349 19.35 -2.90 0.98
C LEU A 349 20.19 -2.04 0.07
N GLN A 350 20.37 -0.75 0.41
CA GLN A 350 21.18 0.18 -0.38
C GLN A 350 22.57 -0.40 -0.64
N ASN A 351 23.26 -0.86 0.41
CA ASN A 351 24.59 -1.43 0.29
C ASN A 351 24.62 -2.69 -0.59
N GLN A 352 23.69 -3.62 -0.37
CA GLN A 352 23.60 -4.87 -1.12
C GLN A 352 23.32 -4.61 -2.61
N TRP A 353 22.35 -3.75 -2.91
CA TRP A 353 21.94 -3.43 -4.28
C TRP A 353 23.03 -2.65 -5.02
N CYS A 354 23.69 -1.72 -4.34
CA CYS A 354 24.84 -1.02 -4.89
C CYS A 354 26.00 -1.95 -5.24
N LYS A 355 26.31 -2.91 -4.36
CA LYS A 355 27.34 -3.93 -4.60
C LYS A 355 26.95 -4.89 -5.74
N ALA A 356 25.66 -5.18 -5.90
CA ALA A 356 25.12 -5.99 -6.99
C ALA A 356 25.05 -5.24 -8.34
N GLY A 357 25.36 -3.93 -8.37
CA GLY A 357 25.40 -3.15 -9.60
C GLY A 357 24.07 -2.47 -9.98
N SER A 358 23.08 -2.41 -9.08
CA SER A 358 21.84 -1.68 -9.33
C SER A 358 22.10 -0.19 -9.55
N THR A 359 21.31 0.43 -10.44
CA THR A 359 21.24 1.90 -10.59
C THR A 359 20.21 2.43 -9.59
N ILE A 360 20.59 2.47 -8.32
CA ILE A 360 19.76 2.95 -7.22
C ILE A 360 20.09 4.41 -6.87
N ASN A 361 19.04 5.23 -6.80
CA ASN A 361 19.05 6.59 -6.28
C ASN A 361 18.38 6.61 -4.91
N THR A 362 19.10 6.99 -3.87
CA THR A 362 18.61 6.98 -2.50
C THR A 362 18.43 8.40 -1.97
N LEU A 363 17.28 8.65 -1.35
CA LEU A 363 17.00 9.89 -0.62
C LEU A 363 16.75 9.56 0.85
N TRP A 364 17.58 10.09 1.73
CA TRP A 364 17.39 9.97 3.17
C TRP A 364 16.90 11.29 3.74
N VAL A 365 15.81 11.24 4.50
CA VAL A 365 15.26 12.39 5.24
C VAL A 365 15.27 12.10 6.74
N GLY A 366 15.25 13.13 7.58
CA GLY A 366 15.17 12.98 9.04
C GLY A 366 13.85 13.51 9.57
N GLU A 367 13.48 13.10 10.78
CA GLU A 367 12.36 13.66 11.57
C GLU A 367 10.96 13.50 10.93
N VAL A 368 10.80 12.55 10.00
CA VAL A 368 9.50 12.24 9.37
C VAL A 368 9.05 10.87 9.85
N SER A 369 7.78 10.74 10.28
CA SER A 369 7.23 9.42 10.64
C SER A 369 7.08 8.52 9.42
N HIS A 370 6.85 7.23 9.63
CA HIS A 370 6.58 6.29 8.54
C HIS A 370 5.47 6.82 7.61
N GLN A 371 4.33 7.22 8.17
CA GLN A 371 3.13 7.58 7.41
C GLN A 371 3.33 8.82 6.53
N LEU A 372 4.18 9.77 6.95
CA LEU A 372 4.44 11.02 6.23
C LEU A 372 5.62 10.93 5.26
N THR A 373 6.35 9.81 5.24
CA THR A 373 7.56 9.67 4.44
C THR A 373 7.26 9.82 2.95
N ALA A 374 6.23 9.14 2.43
CA ALA A 374 5.84 9.23 1.03
C ALA A 374 5.39 10.63 0.60
N GLU A 375 4.59 11.29 1.44
CA GLU A 375 4.15 12.67 1.19
C GLU A 375 5.33 13.64 1.13
N THR A 376 6.30 13.47 2.05
CA THR A 376 7.45 14.36 2.18
C THR A 376 8.42 14.21 1.01
N ILE A 377 8.71 12.98 0.59
CA ILE A 377 9.63 12.74 -0.54
C ILE A 377 8.96 12.84 -1.91
N GLY A 378 7.62 12.88 -1.96
CA GLY A 378 6.86 12.85 -3.20
C GLY A 378 7.31 13.86 -4.26
N PRO A 379 7.59 15.13 -3.92
CA PRO A 379 8.13 16.09 -4.88
C PRO A 379 9.49 15.69 -5.50
N ASP A 380 10.38 15.05 -4.74
CA ASP A 380 11.64 14.50 -5.26
C ASP A 380 11.40 13.31 -6.19
N VAL A 381 10.45 12.44 -5.84
CA VAL A 381 10.03 11.33 -6.69
C VAL A 381 9.43 11.86 -8.01
N VAL A 382 8.58 12.88 -7.98
CA VAL A 382 8.03 13.53 -9.18
C VAL A 382 9.16 14.01 -10.09
N ARG A 383 10.18 14.70 -9.56
CA ARG A 383 11.34 15.14 -10.35
C ARG A 383 12.08 13.95 -10.97
N TRP A 384 12.33 12.90 -10.19
CA TRP A 384 13.01 11.70 -10.68
C TRP A 384 12.22 10.95 -11.76
N ILE A 385 10.89 10.85 -11.61
CA ILE A 385 9.97 10.27 -12.61
C ILE A 385 9.99 11.11 -13.89
N ASN A 386 9.96 12.44 -13.78
CA ASN A 386 10.02 13.33 -14.93
C ASN A 386 11.27 13.07 -15.78
N ASP A 387 12.42 12.85 -15.14
CA ASP A 387 13.65 12.47 -15.84
C ASP A 387 13.54 11.13 -16.57
N ARG A 388 12.81 10.13 -16.01
CA ARG A 388 12.54 8.86 -16.72
C ARG A 388 11.68 9.08 -17.96
N PHE A 389 10.61 9.88 -17.85
CA PHE A 389 9.75 10.21 -18.99
C PHE A 389 10.48 11.05 -20.04
N ALA A 390 11.43 11.88 -19.65
CA ALA A 390 12.31 12.63 -20.54
C ALA A 390 13.48 11.81 -21.12
N GLY A 391 13.64 10.54 -20.74
CA GLY A 391 14.72 9.67 -21.24
C GLY A 391 16.11 10.02 -20.70
N ARG A 392 16.18 10.73 -19.57
CA ARG A 392 17.45 11.11 -18.94
C ARG A 392 18.04 9.93 -18.16
N PRO A 393 19.38 9.78 -18.09
CA PRO A 393 20.02 8.76 -17.25
C PRO A 393 19.60 8.88 -15.78
N ALA A 394 19.53 7.75 -15.05
CA ALA A 394 19.25 7.76 -13.63
C ALA A 394 20.50 8.09 -12.83
N LEU A 395 20.33 8.89 -11.78
CA LEU A 395 21.36 9.08 -10.78
C LEU A 395 21.61 7.75 -10.05
N ARG A 396 22.87 7.51 -9.71
CA ARG A 396 23.30 6.38 -8.89
C ARG A 396 24.03 6.95 -7.67
N THR A 397 23.48 6.76 -6.48
CA THR A 397 24.01 7.33 -5.23
C THR A 397 24.83 6.32 -4.42
N CYS A 398 25.34 5.28 -5.07
CA CYS A 398 26.05 4.19 -4.41
C CYS A 398 27.40 4.56 -3.78
N ASP A 399 27.91 5.74 -4.09
CA ASP A 399 29.13 6.29 -3.47
C ASP A 399 28.81 7.02 -2.15
N LEU A 400 27.53 7.18 -1.81
CA LEU A 400 27.07 7.72 -0.54
C LEU A 400 26.74 6.57 0.41
N ALA A 401 27.32 6.60 1.61
CA ALA A 401 26.94 5.68 2.67
C ALA A 401 25.54 6.01 3.20
N PRO A 402 24.71 5.01 3.58
CA PRO A 402 23.47 5.28 4.27
C PRO A 402 23.76 5.95 5.63
N PRO A 403 22.93 6.91 6.09
CA PRO A 403 23.14 7.65 7.32
C PRO A 403 22.80 6.85 8.60
N VAL A 404 22.36 5.60 8.45
CA VAL A 404 21.96 4.71 9.56
C VAL A 404 22.79 3.44 9.48
N SER A 405 23.39 3.07 10.62
CA SER A 405 24.11 1.82 10.77
C SER A 405 23.17 0.69 11.22
N PRO A 406 23.32 -0.53 10.67
CA PRO A 406 22.61 -1.70 11.19
C PRO A 406 22.99 -2.00 12.66
N PRO A 407 22.04 -2.49 13.47
CA PRO A 407 22.35 -3.03 14.79
C PRO A 407 23.41 -4.15 14.73
N ALA A 408 24.21 -4.31 15.77
CA ALA A 408 25.18 -5.40 15.83
C ALA A 408 24.49 -6.76 15.74
N GLY A 409 24.94 -7.63 14.81
CA GLY A 409 24.39 -8.98 14.61
C GLY A 409 23.12 -9.04 13.76
N SER A 410 22.76 -7.94 13.09
CA SER A 410 21.69 -7.90 12.07
C SER A 410 22.13 -8.35 10.68
#